data_AF-A0A316MX88-F1
#
_entry.id   AF-A0A316MX88-F1
#
_cell.length_a   1.000
_cell.length_b   1.000
_cell.length_c   1.000
_cell.angle_alpha   90.00
_cell.angle_beta   90.00
_cell.angle_gamma   90.00
#
_symmetry.space_group_name_H-M   'P 1'
#
loop_
_entity.id
_entity.type
_entity.pdbx_description
1 polymer ?
#
loop_
_entity_poly.entity_id
_entity_poly.type
_entity_poly.pdbx_seq_one_letter_code
_entity_poly.pdbx_strand_id
1 'polypeptide(L)' 'MKPGATVKVGRRVVISDNNEPASVIEIEVAYAGYGSGIIVLDTTADLLRLREAIDSFLRGDTPEPAS' A
#
# COMPACT_ATOMS: atom_id res chain seq x y z
N MET A 1 -7.52 -6.83 24.37
CA MET A 1 -8.06 -6.33 23.08
C MET A 1 -6.88 -6.19 22.12
N LYS A 2 -6.96 -6.74 20.91
CA LYS A 2 -5.90 -6.51 19.91
C LYS A 2 -5.98 -5.03 19.47
N PRO A 3 -4.85 -4.32 19.30
CA PRO A 3 -4.86 -2.94 18.81
C PRO A 3 -5.62 -2.87 17.49
N GLY A 4 -6.63 -1.99 17.41
CA GLY A 4 -7.38 -1.80 16.17
C GLY A 4 -6.49 -1.11 15.14
N ALA A 5 -6.18 -1.80 14.04
CA ALA A 5 -5.60 -1.17 12.88
C ALA A 5 -6.70 -0.40 12.13
N THR A 6 -6.45 0.85 11.77
CA THR A 6 -7.31 1.58 10.85
C THR A 6 -6.67 1.58 9.47
N VAL A 7 -7.41 1.16 8.45
CA VAL A 7 -6.99 1.24 7.05
C VAL A 7 -7.91 2.22 6.33
N LYS A 8 -7.34 3.24 5.69
CA LYS A 8 -8.07 4.15 4.80
C LYS A 8 -7.51 4.03 3.39
N VAL A 9 -8.40 3.98 2.41
CA VAL A 9 -8.04 3.94 0.99
C VAL A 9 -8.63 5.17 0.32
N GLY A 10 -7.79 5.97 -0.31
CA GLY A 10 -8.15 7.20 -1.00
C GLY A 10 -7.59 7.25 -2.42
N ARG A 11 -8.13 8.15 -3.23
CA ARG A 11 -7.55 8.54 -4.52
C ARG A 11 -7.00 9.95 -4.38
N ARG A 12 -5.74 10.14 -4.76
CA ARG A 12 -5.09 11.44 -4.80
C ARG A 12 -4.63 11.73 -6.22
N VAL A 13 -4.77 12.98 -6.65
CA VAL A 13 -4.16 13.46 -7.89
C VAL A 13 -2.80 14.06 -7.53
N VAL A 14 -1.76 13.61 -8.21
CA VAL A 14 -0.38 14.10 -8.07
C VAL A 14 0.13 14.58 -9.42
N ILE A 15 1.18 15.40 -9.41
CA ILE A 15 1.90 15.78 -10.63
C ILE A 15 3.07 14.79 -10.77
N SER A 16 3.13 14.05 -11.87
CA SER A 16 4.24 13.13 -12.17
C SER A 16 5.48 13.88 -12.68
N ASP A 17 6.61 13.18 -12.81
CA ASP A 17 7.90 13.76 -13.21
C ASP A 17 7.88 14.43 -14.60
N ASN A 18 6.95 14.03 -15.46
CA ASN A 18 6.71 14.63 -16.79
C ASN A 18 5.74 15.84 -16.74
N ASN A 19 5.39 16.32 -15.55
CA ASN A 19 4.46 17.42 -15.30
C ASN A 19 3.02 17.15 -15.78
N GLU A 20 2.61 15.88 -15.85
CA GLU A 20 1.24 15.48 -16.15
C GLU A 20 0.46 15.12 -14.88
N PRO A 21 -0.87 15.30 -14.84
CA PRO A 21 -1.69 14.84 -13.73
C PRO A 21 -1.78 13.32 -13.71
N ALA A 22 -1.26 12.68 -12.66
CA ALA A 22 -1.39 11.26 -12.40
C ALA A 22 -2.37 11.02 -11.24
N SER A 23 -3.14 9.93 -11.33
CA SER A 23 -4.00 9.49 -10.23
C SER A 23 -3.33 8.34 -9.49
N VAL A 24 -3.14 8.51 -8.19
CA VAL A 24 -2.55 7.48 -7.34
C VAL A 24 -3.55 7.01 -6.30
N ILE A 25 -3.45 5.74 -5.93
CA ILE A 25 -4.16 5.19 -4.78
C ILE A 25 -3.30 5.38 -3.54
N GLU A 26 -3.88 5.98 -2.51
CA GLU A 26 -3.26 6.21 -1.21
C GLU A 26 -3.85 5.23 -0.19
N ILE A 27 -2.99 4.47 0.48
CA ILE A 27 -3.39 3.54 1.54
C ILE A 27 -2.69 3.96 2.83
N GLU A 28 -3.48 4.42 3.79
CA GLU A 28 -3.04 4.80 5.14
C GLU A 28 -3.34 3.64 6.08
N VAL A 29 -2.30 3.09 6.72
CA VAL A 29 -2.44 2.09 7.78
C VAL A 29 -1.95 2.71 9.09
N ALA A 30 -2.88 2.91 10.02
CA ALA A 30 -2.58 3.42 11.35
C ALA A 30 -2.71 2.29 12.38
N TYR A 31 -1.60 1.99 13.05
CA TYR A 31 -1.57 1.13 14.23
C TYR A 31 -1.27 1.97 15.46
N ALA A 32 -2.00 1.74 16.56
CA ALA A 32 -1.69 2.39 17.83
C ALA A 32 -0.25 2.04 18.25
N GLY A 33 0.64 3.04 18.26
CA GLY A 33 2.05 2.89 18.65
C GLY A 33 3.06 2.62 17.53
N TYR A 34 2.64 2.56 16.25
CA TYR A 34 3.53 2.39 15.10
C TYR A 34 3.34 3.54 14.09
N GLY A 35 4.42 3.88 13.37
CA GLY A 35 4.39 4.93 12.35
C GLY A 35 3.42 4.61 11.22
N SER A 36 2.63 5.59 10.81
CA SER A 36 1.78 5.50 9.62
C SER A 36 2.61 5.62 8.35
N GLY A 37 2.45 4.69 7.42
CA GLY A 37 3.04 4.74 6.09
C GLY A 37 2.01 5.08 5.01
N ILE A 38 2.45 5.74 3.93
CA ILE A 38 1.67 5.95 2.71
C ILE A 38 2.26 5.07 1.63
N ILE A 39 1.43 4.21 1.03
CA ILE A 39 1.77 3.48 -0.19
C ILE A 39 1.19 4.26 -1.36
N VAL A 40 2.04 4.60 -2.33
CA VAL A 40 1.65 5.27 -3.58
C VAL A 40 1.67 4.24 -4.70
N LEU A 41 0.56 4.08 -5.39
CA LEU A 41 0.40 3.14 -6.51
C LEU A 41 -0.06 3.94 -7.72
N ASP A 42 0.77 4.02 -8.75
CA ASP A 42 0.57 4.86 -9.95
C ASP A 42 0.34 4.04 -11.23
N THR A 43 0.61 2.74 -11.21
CA THR A 43 0.31 1.83 -12.32
C THR A 43 -0.64 0.71 -11.94
N THR A 44 -1.35 0.15 -12.93
CA THR A 44 -2.16 -1.06 -12.77
C THR A 44 -1.30 -2.26 -12.31
N ALA A 45 -0.01 -2.29 -12.68
CA ALA A 45 0.91 -3.34 -12.26
C ALA A 45 1.17 -3.29 -10.75
N ASP A 46 1.26 -2.10 -10.15
CA ASP A 46 1.50 -1.96 -8.72
C ASP A 46 0.28 -2.34 -7.88
N LEU A 47 -0.93 -2.12 -8.42
CA LEU A 47 -2.16 -2.63 -7.81
C LEU A 47 -2.21 -4.16 -7.77
N LEU A 48 -1.79 -4.81 -8.86
CA LEU A 48 -1.71 -6.27 -8.92
C LEU A 48 -0.67 -6.82 -7.95
N ARG A 49 0.52 -6.20 -7.88
CA ARG A 49 1.58 -6.57 -6.93
C ARG A 49 1.13 -6.41 -5.48
N LEU A 50 0.42 -5.32 -5.16
CA LEU A 50 -0.12 -5.12 -3.82
C LEU A 50 -1.12 -6.23 -3.46
N ARG A 51 -2.02 -6.57 -4.38
CA ARG A 51 -2.96 -7.69 -4.17
C ARG A 51 -2.21 -8.99 -3.90
N GLU A 52 -1.22 -9.32 -4.73
CA GLU A 52 -0.42 -10.55 -4.58
C GLU A 52 0.30 -10.59 -3.22
N ALA A 53 0.87 -9.47 -2.78
CA ALA A 53 1.51 -9.36 -1.47
C ALA A 53 0.51 -9.55 -0.31
N ILE A 54 -0.71 -9.00 -0.42
CA ILE A 54 -1.78 -9.22 0.57
C ILE A 54 -2.21 -10.70 0.58
N ASP A 55 -2.43 -11.29 -0.59
CA ASP A 55 -2.84 -12.70 -0.73
C ASP A 55 -1.77 -13.63 -0.14
N SER A 56 -0.48 -13.35 -0.41
CA SER A 56 0.68 -14.04 0.17
C SER A 56 0.72 -13.92 1.70
N PHE A 57 0.53 -12.71 2.24
CA PHE A 57 0.47 -12.49 3.69
C PHE A 57 -0.66 -13.27 4.37
N LEU A 58 -1.86 -13.26 3.79
CA LEU A 58 -3.03 -13.98 4.33
C LEU A 58 -2.85 -15.49 4.31
N ARG A 59 -2.13 -16.02 3.32
CA ARG A 59 -1.77 -17.44 3.25
C ARG A 59 -0.66 -17.82 4.23
N GLY A 60 0.05 -16.84 4.81
CA GLY A 60 1.21 -17.08 5.67
C GLY A 60 2.47 -17.46 4.89
N ASP A 61 2.50 -17.17 3.58
CA ASP A 61 3.70 -17.35 2.77
C ASP A 61 4.75 -16.36 3.31
N THR A 62 5.84 -16.88 3.86
CA THR A 62 6.93 -16.02 4.32
C THR A 62 7.77 -15.71 3.08
N PRO A 63 7.93 -14.44 2.68
CA PRO A 63 8.84 -14.12 1.59
C PRO A 63 10.24 -14.57 2.01
N GLU A 64 10.83 -15.48 1.24
CA GLU A 64 12.21 -15.90 1.45
C GLU A 64 13.09 -14.64 1.33
N PRO A 65 13.95 -14.34 2.31
CA PRO A 65 14.81 -13.17 2.23
C PRO A 65 15.65 -13.29 0.95
N ALA A 66 15.57 -12.27 0.09
CA ALA A 66 16.39 -12.19 -1.11
C ALA A 66 17.87 -12.32 -0.69
N SER A 67 18.50 -13.40 -1.18
CA SER A 67 19.91 -13.71 -0.96
C SER A 67 20.82 -12.84 -1.81
#